data_AF-A0AAE9WN07-F1
#
_entry.id   AF-A0AAE9WN07-F1
#
_cell.length_a   1.000
_cell.length_b   1.000
_cell.length_c   1.000
_cell.angle_alpha   90.00
_cell.angle_beta   90.00
_cell.angle_gamma   90.00
#
_symmetry.space_group_name_H-M   'P 1'
#
loop_
_entity.id
_entity.type
_entity.pdbx_description
1 polymer ?
#
loop_
_entity_poly.entity_id
_entity_poly.type
_entity_poly.pdbx_seq_one_letter_code
_entity_poly.pdbx_strand_id
1 'polypeptide(L)'
;MYFWEINLLGILLPDKNFEICSNKKCRAAIDTGSSLLTGPSSLMQPLIENINLEKDCSNISSLPIISFVLKNVEGKTVILDFTPDDYILQENSEEDNSSQCVIGLMSLDIPPPRGPIFIFGNVFIRKYYTIFDNDHKLVGVVKSNHNF
;
A
#
# COMPACT_ATOMS: atom_id res chain seq x y z
N MET A 1 -12.63 1.81 19.29
CA MET A 1 -11.96 2.07 18.00
C MET A 1 -10.81 1.09 17.91
N TYR A 2 -10.88 0.08 17.05
CA TYR A 2 -9.90 -1.01 17.05
C TYR A 2 -8.77 -0.81 16.03
N PHE A 3 -8.97 0.05 15.02
CA PHE A 3 -7.96 0.43 14.02
C PHE A 3 -8.11 1.89 13.60
N TRP A 4 -7.02 2.48 13.09
CA TRP A 4 -7.01 3.76 12.39
C TRP A 4 -7.40 3.55 10.94
N GLU A 5 -8.71 3.53 10.67
CA GLU A 5 -9.25 3.18 9.36
C GLU A 5 -9.44 4.40 8.46
N ILE A 6 -9.08 4.24 7.18
CA ILE A 6 -9.32 5.21 6.11
C ILE A 6 -10.22 4.61 5.03
N ASN A 7 -10.96 5.49 4.35
CA ASN A 7 -11.92 5.10 3.33
C ASN A 7 -11.20 4.85 1.99
N LEU A 8 -10.89 3.58 1.73
CA LEU A 8 -10.29 3.11 0.48
C LEU A 8 -11.40 2.81 -0.54
N LEU A 9 -11.45 3.61 -1.60
CA LEU A 9 -12.38 3.44 -2.71
C LEU A 9 -11.87 2.41 -3.73
N GLY A 10 -10.56 2.32 -3.92
CA GLY A 10 -9.97 1.31 -4.78
C GLY A 10 -8.48 1.46 -5.04
N ILE A 11 -7.96 0.63 -5.93
CA ILE A 11 -6.57 0.63 -6.41
C ILE A 11 -6.60 0.75 -7.93
N LEU A 12 -5.69 1.50 -8.54
CA LEU A 12 -5.54 1.65 -9.98
C LEU A 12 -4.17 1.19 -10.45
N LEU A 13 -4.13 0.62 -11.65
CA LEU A 13 -2.91 0.25 -12.38
C LEU A 13 -2.86 0.98 -13.73
N PRO A 14 -1.69 1.20 -14.34
CA PRO A 14 -1.56 2.00 -15.56
C PRO A 14 -2.25 1.33 -16.76
N ASP A 15 -2.14 0.02 -16.88
CA ASP A 15 -2.52 -0.71 -18.10
C ASP A 15 -3.91 -1.36 -18.04
N LYS A 16 -4.58 -1.27 -16.89
CA LYS A 16 -5.95 -1.74 -16.72
C LYS A 16 -6.61 -0.81 -15.72
N ASN A 17 -7.80 -0.31 -16.04
CA ASN A 17 -8.78 0.16 -15.05
C ASN A 17 -9.22 -1.05 -14.20
N PHE A 18 -8.27 -1.69 -13.53
CA PHE A 18 -8.49 -2.68 -12.50
C PHE A 18 -8.97 -1.86 -11.31
N GLU A 19 -10.21 -1.37 -11.35
CA GLU A 19 -10.83 -0.76 -10.19
C GLU A 19 -11.12 -1.89 -9.19
N ILE A 20 -10.06 -2.25 -8.47
CA ILE A 20 -10.13 -3.13 -7.33
C ILE A 20 -11.02 -2.40 -6.32
N CYS A 21 -12.15 -3.01 -5.93
CA CYS A 21 -13.17 -2.49 -4.99
C CYS A 21 -14.44 -1.85 -5.58
N SER A 22 -14.67 -1.72 -6.90
CA SER A 22 -15.88 -1.02 -7.42
C SER A 22 -17.22 -1.58 -6.92
N ASN A 23 -17.26 -2.87 -6.55
CA ASN A 23 -18.46 -3.56 -6.07
C ASN A 23 -18.40 -3.93 -4.58
N LYS A 24 -17.33 -3.57 -3.85
CA LYS A 24 -17.14 -3.94 -2.43
C LYS A 24 -16.63 -2.73 -1.65
N LYS A 25 -17.23 -2.45 -0.48
CA LYS A 25 -16.70 -1.44 0.45
C LYS A 25 -15.31 -1.89 0.92
N CYS A 26 -14.27 -1.30 0.36
CA CYS A 26 -12.93 -1.46 0.86
C CYS A 26 -12.65 -0.44 1.95
N ARG A 27 -11.70 -0.81 2.80
CA ARG A 27 -11.22 0.00 3.90
C ARG A 27 -9.79 -0.43 4.18
N ALA A 28 -8.98 0.50 4.65
CA ALA A 28 -7.62 0.22 5.04
C ALA A 28 -7.38 0.68 6.47
N ALA A 29 -6.70 -0.13 7.27
CA ALA A 29 -6.14 0.29 8.54
C ALA A 29 -4.71 0.79 8.29
N ILE A 30 -4.36 1.98 8.78
CA ILE A 30 -2.95 2.38 8.86
C ILE A 30 -2.35 1.77 10.13
N ASP A 31 -1.27 1.02 9.98
CA ASP A 31 -0.67 0.23 11.06
C ASP A 31 0.85 0.39 11.08
N THR A 32 1.34 1.19 12.03
CA THR A 32 2.78 1.41 12.25
C THR A 32 3.51 0.15 12.73
N GLY A 33 2.79 -0.88 13.20
CA GLY A 33 3.35 -2.16 13.61
C GLY A 33 3.55 -3.15 12.45
N SER A 34 3.05 -2.83 11.26
CA SER A 34 3.16 -3.68 10.07
C SER A 34 4.22 -3.14 9.10
N SER A 35 5.02 -4.02 8.50
CA SER A 35 6.04 -3.61 7.51
C SER A 35 5.44 -3.35 6.12
N LEU A 36 4.57 -4.25 5.65
CA LEU A 36 4.12 -4.32 4.25
C LEU A 36 2.76 -3.64 4.03
N LEU A 37 2.43 -3.41 2.77
CA LEU A 37 1.07 -3.11 2.32
C LEU A 37 0.34 -4.43 2.04
N THR A 38 -0.75 -4.70 2.75
CA THR A 38 -1.48 -5.96 2.61
C THR A 38 -2.95 -5.75 2.29
N GLY A 39 -3.57 -6.76 1.69
CA GLY A 39 -4.99 -6.76 1.39
C GLY A 39 -5.52 -8.14 1.03
N PRO A 40 -6.85 -8.27 0.84
CA PRO A 40 -7.49 -9.54 0.55
C PRO A 40 -6.86 -10.24 -0.65
N SER A 41 -6.62 -11.55 -0.55
CA SER A 41 -5.88 -12.32 -1.57
C SER A 41 -6.54 -12.23 -2.94
N SER A 42 -7.88 -12.30 -2.98
CA SER A 42 -8.67 -12.15 -4.22
C SER A 42 -8.45 -10.84 -4.99
N LEU A 43 -7.89 -9.83 -4.33
CA LEU A 43 -7.61 -8.50 -4.90
C LEU A 43 -6.11 -8.30 -5.12
N MET A 44 -5.28 -8.74 -4.18
CA MET A 44 -3.83 -8.52 -4.20
C MET A 44 -3.06 -9.53 -5.05
N GLN A 45 -3.46 -10.80 -5.11
CA GLN A 45 -2.72 -11.82 -5.87
C GLN A 45 -2.60 -11.46 -7.36
N PRO A 46 -3.68 -11.10 -8.07
CA PRO A 46 -3.57 -10.70 -9.47
C PRO A 46 -2.67 -9.47 -9.64
N LEU A 47 -2.72 -8.52 -8.71
CA LEU A 47 -1.85 -7.34 -8.72
C LEU A 47 -0.38 -7.74 -8.62
N ILE A 48 -0.03 -8.54 -7.61
CA ILE A 48 1.35 -8.95 -7.33
C ILE A 48 1.91 -9.81 -8.46
N GLU A 49 1.12 -10.74 -9.02
CA GLU A 49 1.53 -11.59 -10.13
C GLU A 49 1.79 -10.83 -11.44
N ASN A 50 1.17 -9.65 -11.63
CA ASN A 50 1.44 -8.79 -12.79
C ASN A 50 2.69 -7.90 -12.60
N ILE A 51 3.30 -7.88 -11.41
CA ILE A 51 4.56 -7.16 -11.16
C ILE A 51 5.70 -8.15 -11.40
N ASN A 52 6.27 -8.12 -12.61
CA ASN A 52 7.41 -8.95 -12.97
C ASN A 52 8.72 -8.35 -12.46
N LEU A 53 8.95 -8.38 -11.14
CA LEU A 53 10.19 -7.88 -10.53
C LEU A 53 11.34 -8.87 -10.74
N GLU A 54 12.45 -8.40 -11.30
CA GLU A 54 13.70 -9.16 -11.34
C GLU A 54 14.38 -9.14 -9.96
N LYS A 55 14.89 -10.30 -9.53
CA LYS A 55 15.54 -10.43 -8.21
C LYS A 55 16.74 -9.51 -8.03
N ASP A 56 17.45 -9.22 -9.12
CA ASP A 56 18.63 -8.35 -9.14
C ASP A 56 18.30 -6.85 -9.21
N CYS A 57 17.02 -6.49 -9.09
CA CYS A 57 16.54 -5.11 -9.13
C CYS A 57 16.73 -4.39 -10.49
N SER A 58 17.18 -5.08 -11.54
CA SER A 58 17.59 -4.45 -12.80
C SER A 58 16.45 -3.73 -13.54
N ASN A 59 15.20 -4.11 -13.26
CA ASN A 59 14.04 -3.63 -13.99
C ASN A 59 13.08 -2.73 -13.17
N ILE A 60 13.47 -2.27 -11.97
CA ILE A 60 12.60 -1.45 -11.10
C ILE A 60 11.97 -0.27 -11.86
N SER A 61 12.75 0.46 -12.65
CA SER A 61 12.27 1.64 -13.38
C SER A 61 11.20 1.35 -14.44
N SER A 62 11.00 0.08 -14.80
CA SER A 62 9.99 -0.36 -15.77
C SER A 62 8.69 -0.84 -15.12
N LEU A 63 8.66 -1.01 -13.80
CA LEU A 63 7.50 -1.49 -13.07
C LEU A 63 6.40 -0.42 -13.01
N PRO A 64 5.12 -0.81 -12.86
CA PRO A 64 4.00 0.12 -12.95
C PRO A 64 3.90 1.06 -11.73
N ILE A 65 3.26 2.20 -11.92
CA ILE A 65 2.76 3.01 -10.80
C ILE A 65 1.50 2.36 -10.26
N ILE A 66 1.39 2.26 -8.93
CA ILE A 66 0.18 1.78 -8.24
C ILE A 66 -0.47 2.97 -7.56
N SER A 67 -1.76 3.22 -7.80
CA SER A 67 -2.45 4.35 -7.17
C SER A 67 -3.56 3.87 -6.24
N PHE A 68 -3.59 4.38 -5.01
CA PHE A 68 -4.67 4.14 -4.06
C PHE A 68 -5.66 5.29 -4.09
N VAL A 69 -6.93 4.98 -4.32
CA VAL A 69 -8.01 5.96 -4.39
C VAL A 69 -8.74 5.98 -3.06
N LEU A 70 -8.74 7.13 -2.40
CA LEU A 70 -9.33 7.35 -1.09
C LEU A 70 -10.46 8.38 -1.16
N LYS A 71 -11.32 8.38 -0.14
CA LYS A 71 -12.28 9.46 0.11
C LYS A 71 -11.89 10.20 1.39
N ASN A 72 -11.66 11.50 1.31
CA ASN A 72 -11.35 12.32 2.48
C ASN A 72 -12.62 12.65 3.30
N VAL A 73 -12.44 13.34 4.43
CA VAL A 73 -13.52 13.74 5.35
C VAL A 73 -14.54 14.71 4.74
N GLU A 74 -14.15 15.48 3.72
CA GLU A 74 -15.03 16.38 2.97
C GLU A 74 -15.78 15.65 1.84
N GLY A 75 -15.52 14.35 1.67
CA GLY A 75 -16.11 13.52 0.64
C GLY A 75 -15.45 13.63 -0.73
N LYS A 76 -14.31 14.31 -0.84
CA LYS A 76 -13.51 14.44 -2.06
C LYS A 76 -12.64 13.21 -2.29
N THR A 77 -12.53 12.81 -3.55
CA THR A 77 -11.60 11.77 -3.99
C THR A 77 -10.16 12.26 -3.92
N VAL A 78 -9.29 11.46 -3.31
CA VAL A 78 -7.84 11.69 -3.21
C VAL A 78 -7.14 10.49 -3.83
N ILE A 79 -6.12 10.72 -4.64
CA ILE A 79 -5.32 9.68 -5.27
C ILE A 79 -3.92 9.74 -4.68
N LEU A 80 -3.44 8.60 -4.17
CA LEU A 80 -2.11 8.45 -3.61
C LEU A 80 -1.30 7.49 -4.50
N ASP A 81 -0.38 8.03 -5.28
CA ASP A 81 0.46 7.26 -6.18
C ASP A 81 1.61 6.60 -5.43
N PHE A 82 2.07 5.45 -5.92
CA PHE A 82 3.27 4.71 -5.52
C PHE A 82 4.05 4.35 -6.78
N THR A 83 5.23 4.93 -6.92
CA THR A 83 6.21 4.55 -7.94
C THR A 83 6.91 3.26 -7.52
N PRO A 84 7.60 2.56 -8.42
CA PRO A 84 8.35 1.34 -8.09
C PRO A 84 9.24 1.47 -6.86
N ASP A 85 9.97 2.57 -6.70
CA ASP A 85 10.85 2.81 -5.55
C ASP A 85 10.11 2.90 -4.21
N ASP A 86 8.79 3.15 -4.23
CA ASP A 86 7.98 3.25 -3.03
C ASP A 86 7.48 1.89 -2.54
N TYR A 87 7.28 0.91 -3.43
CA TYR A 87 6.72 -0.40 -3.09
C TYR A 87 7.68 -1.57 -3.33
N ILE A 88 8.87 -1.35 -3.89
CA ILE A 88 9.95 -2.34 -3.93
C ILE A 88 10.87 -2.13 -2.72
N LEU A 89 11.24 -3.25 -2.07
CA LEU A 89 12.15 -3.28 -0.94
C LEU A 89 13.42 -3.99 -1.36
N GLN A 90 14.56 -3.45 -0.94
CA GLN A 90 15.87 -4.04 -1.16
C GLN A 90 16.30 -4.76 0.11
N GLU A 91 16.45 -6.07 0.04
CA GLU A 91 16.96 -6.92 1.11
C GLU A 91 18.43 -7.24 0.84
N ASN A 92 19.29 -6.79 1.74
CA ASN A 92 20.72 -7.09 1.68
C ASN A 92 21.00 -8.31 2.55
N SER A 93 21.64 -9.31 1.97
CA SER A 93 22.12 -10.48 2.69
C SER A 93 23.59 -10.27 3.08
N GLU A 94 23.85 -10.25 4.38
CA GLU A 94 25.22 -10.11 4.92
C GLU A 94 26.07 -11.37 4.68
N GLU A 95 25.44 -12.54 4.51
CA GLU A 95 26.13 -13.82 4.36
C GLU A 95 26.84 -13.98 3.01
N ASP A 96 26.24 -13.45 1.94
CA ASP A 96 26.75 -13.55 0.58
C ASP A 96 27.05 -12.19 -0.07
N ASN A 97 26.91 -11.09 0.69
CA ASN A 97 27.05 -9.72 0.22
C ASN A 97 26.20 -9.43 -1.05
N SER A 98 25.06 -10.11 -1.15
CA SER A 98 24.11 -9.93 -2.25
C SER A 98 22.97 -9.02 -1.81
N SER A 99 22.37 -8.37 -2.80
CA SER A 99 21.16 -7.57 -2.63
C SER A 99 20.09 -8.17 -3.52
N GLN A 100 18.91 -8.41 -2.96
CA GLN A 100 17.75 -8.87 -3.71
C GLN A 100 16.59 -7.89 -3.54
N CYS A 101 15.80 -7.72 -4.59
CA CYS A 101 14.57 -6.96 -4.51
C CYS A 101 13.37 -7.86 -4.23
N VAL A 102 12.52 -7.40 -3.33
CA VAL A 102 11.24 -8.01 -2.99
C VAL A 102 10.11 -6.98 -3.11
N ILE A 103 8.89 -7.45 -3.36
CA ILE A 103 7.72 -6.59 -3.45
C ILE A 103 7.20 -6.32 -2.04
N GLY A 104 7.03 -5.05 -1.69
CA GLY A 104 6.47 -4.57 -0.42
C GLY A 104 4.96 -4.76 -0.27
N LEU A 105 4.37 -5.64 -1.08
CA LEU A 105 2.94 -5.93 -1.15
C LEU A 105 2.72 -7.41 -0.81
N MET A 106 1.68 -7.72 -0.04
CA MET A 106 1.37 -9.09 0.34
C MET A 106 -0.14 -9.35 0.36
N SER A 107 -0.55 -10.54 -0.06
CA SER A 107 -1.92 -11.03 0.16
C SER A 107 -2.10 -11.51 1.60
N LEU A 108 -3.11 -10.97 2.30
CA LEU A 108 -3.47 -11.37 3.66
C LEU A 108 -4.99 -11.35 3.84
N ASP A 109 -5.58 -12.52 4.12
CA ASP A 109 -7.01 -12.63 4.38
C ASP A 109 -7.29 -12.59 5.89
N ILE A 110 -7.83 -11.46 6.35
CA ILE A 110 -8.31 -11.31 7.73
C ILE A 110 -9.73 -11.87 7.83
N PRO A 111 -10.04 -12.78 8.77
CA PRO A 111 -11.40 -13.31 8.91
C PRO A 111 -12.38 -12.30 9.50
N PRO A 112 -13.70 -12.51 9.33
CA PRO A 112 -14.73 -11.78 10.05
C PRO A 112 -14.53 -11.85 11.58
N PRO A 113 -14.94 -10.82 12.35
CA PRO A 113 -15.69 -9.63 11.92
C PRO A 113 -14.81 -8.48 11.40
N ARG A 114 -13.49 -8.68 11.31
CA ARG A 114 -12.54 -7.60 11.02
C ARG A 114 -12.19 -7.47 9.54
N GLY A 115 -12.11 -8.57 8.80
CA GLY A 115 -11.91 -8.49 7.35
C GLY A 115 -13.22 -8.51 6.55
N PRO A 116 -13.13 -8.27 5.23
CA PRO A 116 -11.91 -7.94 4.49
C PRO A 116 -11.47 -6.49 4.77
N ILE A 117 -10.16 -6.28 4.94
CA ILE A 117 -9.55 -4.98 5.21
C ILE A 117 -8.11 -4.99 4.67
N PHE A 118 -7.65 -3.85 4.19
CA PHE A 118 -6.26 -3.63 3.82
C PHE A 118 -5.46 -3.17 5.04
N ILE A 119 -4.17 -3.52 5.12
CA ILE A 119 -3.26 -2.99 6.14
C ILE A 119 -2.18 -2.18 5.45
N PHE A 120 -2.09 -0.90 5.77
CA PHE A 120 -1.12 0.03 5.22
C PHE A 120 -0.01 0.23 6.24
N GLY A 121 1.06 -0.56 6.07
CA GLY A 121 2.23 -0.56 6.95
C GLY A 121 3.30 0.47 6.58
N ASN A 122 4.54 0.19 6.98
CA ASN A 122 5.70 1.06 6.76
C ASN A 122 5.96 1.42 5.29
N VAL A 123 5.65 0.54 4.34
CA VAL A 123 5.70 0.88 2.90
C VAL A 123 4.87 2.14 2.61
N PHE A 124 3.66 2.24 3.19
CA PHE A 124 2.81 3.42 3.04
C PHE A 124 3.33 4.62 3.83
N ILE A 125 3.69 4.41 5.10
CA ILE A 125 4.03 5.48 6.04
C ILE A 125 5.38 6.14 5.68
N ARG A 126 6.30 5.39 5.05
CA ARG A 126 7.54 5.96 4.48
C ARG A 126 7.23 7.05 3.46
N LYS A 127 6.34 6.75 2.50
CA LYS A 127 5.96 7.68 1.44
C LYS A 127 5.06 8.81 1.93
N TYR A 128 4.15 8.50 2.84
CA TYR A 128 3.16 9.45 3.34
C TYR A 128 3.24 9.58 4.85
N TYR A 129 3.77 10.72 5.30
CA TYR A 129 3.74 11.14 6.69
C TYR A 129 2.30 11.10 7.20
N THR A 130 2.11 10.34 8.28
CA THR A 130 0.79 10.03 8.82
C THR A 130 0.62 10.65 10.20
N ILE A 131 -0.46 11.41 10.37
CA ILE A 131 -0.88 12.02 11.64
C ILE A 131 -2.08 11.26 12.16
N PHE A 132 -1.98 10.76 13.39
CA PHE A 132 -3.08 10.09 14.08
C PHE A 132 -3.71 11.07 15.06
N ASP A 133 -4.82 11.69 14.66
CA ASP A 133 -5.54 12.67 15.48
C ASP A 133 -6.61 11.97 16.32
N ASN A 134 -6.27 11.71 17.58
CA ASN A 134 -7.17 11.04 18.52
C ASN A 134 -8.28 11.94 19.03
N ASP A 135 -8.13 13.25 19.01
CA ASP A 135 -9.16 14.15 19.53
C ASP A 135 -10.32 14.26 18.52
N HIS A 136 -9.98 14.30 17.23
CA HIS A 136 -10.96 14.35 16.13
C HIS A 136 -11.28 12.99 15.50
N LYS A 137 -10.57 11.92 15.89
CA LYS A 137 -10.70 10.56 15.31
C LYS A 137 -10.42 10.54 13.81
N LEU A 138 -9.36 11.25 13.40
CA LEU A 138 -8.96 11.40 12.01
C LEU A 138 -7.55 10.86 11.76
N VAL A 139 -7.31 10.50 10.50
CA VAL A 139 -5.97 10.23 9.99
C VAL A 139 -5.64 11.30 8.97
N GLY A 140 -4.59 12.08 9.25
CA GLY A 140 -3.99 13.02 8.31
C GLY A 140 -2.90 12.32 7.51
N VAL A 141 -2.88 12.53 6.19
CA VAL A 141 -1.89 11.93 5.29
C VAL A 141 -1.30 13.03 4.43
N VAL A 142 0.02 13.17 4.44
CA VAL A 142 0.75 14.18 3.67
C VAL A 142 1.95 13.52 3.01
N LYS A 143 2.32 13.93 1.80
CA LYS A 143 3.54 13.43 1.15
C LYS A 143 4.76 13.73 2.03
N SER A 144 5.55 12.70 2.31
CA SER A 144 6.80 12.84 3.08
C SER A 144 7.81 13.69 2.32
N ASN A 145 8.62 14.46 3.07
CA ASN A 145 9.84 15.08 2.56
C ASN A 145 11.04 14.26 3.03
N HIS A 146 11.95 13.94 2.11
CA HIS A 146 13.17 13.17 2.39
C HIS A 146 14.45 13.99 2.20
N ASN A 147 14.34 15.29 1.92
CA ASN A 147 15.47 16.18 1.61
C ASN A 147 16.02 16.89 2.86
N PHE A 148 16.50 16.13 3.85
CA PHE A 148 17.08 16.68 5.09
C PHE A 148 18.54 16.25 5.28
#